data_AF-A0A7Y2LZ94-F1
#
_entry.id   AF-A0A7Y2LZ94-F1
#
_cell.length_a   1.000
_cell.length_b   1.000
_cell.length_c   1.000
_cell.angle_alpha   90.00
_cell.angle_beta   90.00
_cell.angle_gamma   90.00
#
_symmetry.space_group_name_H-M   'P 1'
#
loop_
_entity.id
_entity.type
_entity.pdbx_description
1 polymer ?
#
loop_
_entity_poly.entity_id
_entity_poly.type
_entity_poly.pdbx_seq_one_letter_code
_entity_poly.pdbx_strand_id
1 'polypeptide(L)' 'MTRSWREHADALDEYRAAARWYESKRPGLGDVFMDAVDAAIESILESERPDWVAGPSPRMRTSAVRTRRL' A
#
# COMPACT_ATOMS: atom_id res chain seq x y z
N MET A 1 5.01 -15.94 -15.69
CA MET A 1 6.38 -15.97 -15.13
C MET A 1 6.27 -15.78 -13.63
N THR A 2 6.69 -16.75 -12.81
CA THR A 2 6.66 -16.62 -11.34
C THR A 2 7.90 -15.86 -10.87
N ARG A 3 7.76 -14.57 -10.56
CA ARG A 3 8.82 -13.81 -9.88
C ARG A 3 8.96 -14.34 -8.46
N SER A 4 10.18 -14.61 -8.01
CA SER A 4 10.44 -15.02 -6.63
C SER A 4 10.24 -13.82 -5.70
N TRP A 5 9.12 -13.78 -5.00
CA TRP A 5 8.84 -12.80 -3.95
C TRP A 5 9.53 -13.24 -2.65
N ARG A 6 10.11 -12.27 -1.93
CA ARG A 6 10.71 -12.45 -0.60
C ARG A 6 10.39 -11.24 0.25
N GLU A 7 9.98 -11.49 1.48
CA GLU A 7 9.65 -10.44 2.45
C GLU A 7 10.84 -10.20 3.38
N HIS A 8 11.14 -8.93 3.63
CA HIS A 8 12.09 -8.55 4.67
C HIS A 8 11.41 -8.69 6.04
N ALA A 9 12.11 -9.21 7.04
CA ALA A 9 11.54 -9.44 8.38
C ALA A 9 10.98 -8.15 8.99
N ASP A 10 11.75 -7.06 8.94
CA ASP A 10 11.31 -5.76 9.46
C ASP A 10 10.07 -5.22 8.72
N ALA A 11 9.95 -5.47 7.41
CA ALA A 11 8.79 -5.04 6.63
C ALA A 11 7.52 -5.80 7.05
N LEU A 12 7.64 -7.09 7.37
CA LEU A 12 6.54 -7.88 7.90
C LEU A 12 6.10 -7.40 9.29
N ASP A 13 7.05 -7.00 10.14
CA ASP A 13 6.75 -6.45 11.45
C ASP A 13 6.06 -5.08 11.37
N GLU A 14 6.53 -4.21 10.48
CA GLU A 14 5.89 -2.93 10.18
C GLU A 14 4.47 -3.11 9.62
N TYR A 15 4.30 -4.04 8.68
CA TYR A 15 2.99 -4.37 8.09
C TYR A 15 1.97 -4.77 9.17
N ARG A 16 2.37 -5.66 10.09
CA ARG A 16 1.53 -6.09 11.22
C ARG A 16 1.29 -4.97 12.23
N ALA A 17 2.27 -4.10 12.45
CA ALA A 17 2.12 -2.94 13.33
C ALA A 17 1.10 -1.95 12.77
N ALA A 18 1.14 -1.69 11.46
CA ALA A 18 0.18 -0.84 10.77
C ALA A 18 -1.24 -1.40 10.83
N ALA A 19 -1.44 -2.70 10.56
CA ALA A 19 -2.74 -3.35 10.66
C ALA A 19 -3.35 -3.20 12.07
N ARG A 20 -2.54 -3.42 13.12
CA ARG A 20 -2.95 -3.22 14.53
C ARG A 20 -3.32 -1.77 14.83
N TRP A 21 -2.57 -0.82 14.28
CA TRP A 21 -2.88 0.60 14.43
C TRP A 21 -4.23 0.94 13.80
N TYR A 22 -4.49 0.50 12.57
CA TYR A 22 -5.77 0.72 11.89
C TYR A 22 -6.96 0.09 12.62
N GLU A 23 -6.79 -1.14 13.12
CA GLU A 23 -7.81 -1.82 13.92
C GLU A 23 -8.17 -1.03 15.18
N SER A 24 -7.17 -0.45 15.85
CA SER A 24 -7.39 0.42 17.01
C SER A 24 -8.16 1.70 16.69
N LYS A 25 -8.17 2.16 15.42
CA LYS A 25 -8.91 3.35 15.00
C LYS A 25 -10.37 3.05 14.73
N ARG A 26 -10.65 1.90 14.15
CA ARG A 26 -12.02 1.43 13.92
C ARG A 26 -11.98 -0.09 13.71
N PRO A 27 -12.86 -0.83 14.39
CA PRO A 27 -12.97 -2.27 14.18
C PRO A 27 -13.13 -2.64 12.69
N GLY A 28 -12.32 -3.58 12.23
CA GLY A 28 -12.27 -4.07 10.85
C GLY A 28 -11.41 -3.25 9.88
N LEU A 29 -10.83 -2.11 10.30
CA LEU A 29 -9.90 -1.38 9.41
C LEU A 29 -8.54 -2.08 9.26
N GLY A 30 -8.14 -2.91 10.24
CA GLY A 30 -6.89 -3.68 10.11
C GLY A 30 -6.94 -4.62 8.92
N ASP A 31 -8.06 -5.33 8.76
CA ASP A 31 -8.28 -6.27 7.65
C ASP A 31 -8.36 -5.54 6.30
N VAL A 32 -9.11 -4.43 6.23
CA VAL A 32 -9.19 -3.60 5.02
C VAL A 32 -7.82 -3.08 4.59
N PHE A 33 -6.97 -2.71 5.55
CA PHE A 33 -5.61 -2.29 5.27
C PHE A 33 -4.77 -3.45 4.71
N MET A 34 -4.84 -4.63 5.33
CA MET A 34 -4.09 -5.80 4.88
C MET A 34 -4.50 -6.22 3.46
N ASP A 35 -5.80 -6.32 3.19
CA ASP A 35 -6.32 -6.64 1.86
C ASP A 35 -5.84 -5.64 0.80
N ALA A 36 -5.82 -4.34 1.13
CA ALA A 36 -5.35 -3.31 0.21
C ALA A 36 -3.85 -3.40 -0.10
N VAL A 37 -3.03 -3.76 0.89
CA VAL A 37 -1.59 -3.95 0.72
C VAL A 37 -1.30 -5.21 -0.09
N ASP A 38 -1.95 -6.32 0.23
CA ASP A 38 -1.78 -7.60 -0.49
C ASP A 38 -2.18 -7.45 -1.96
N ALA A 39 -3.30 -6.77 -2.25
CA ALA A 39 -3.72 -6.45 -3.61
C ALA A 39 -2.71 -5.56 -4.36
N ALA A 40 -2.08 -4.61 -3.67
CA ALA A 40 -1.03 -3.78 -4.26
C ALA A 40 0.23 -4.60 -4.57
N ILE A 41 0.64 -5.51 -3.69
CA ILE A 41 1.77 -6.43 -3.91
C ILE A 41 1.49 -7.33 -5.13
N GLU A 42 0.30 -7.92 -5.21
CA GLU A 42 -0.12 -8.75 -6.34
C GLU A 42 -0.05 -7.97 -7.65
N SER A 43 -0.59 -6.75 -7.69
CA SER A 43 -0.51 -5.88 -8.86
C SER A 43 0.94 -5.57 -9.30
N ILE A 44 1.85 -5.36 -8.35
CA ILE A 44 3.28 -5.13 -8.63
C ILE A 44 3.92 -6.39 -9.21
N LEU A 45 3.61 -7.56 -8.66
CA LEU A 45 4.14 -8.84 -9.10
C LEU A 45 3.70 -9.18 -10.52
N GLU A 46 2.43 -8.92 -10.85
CA GLU A 46 1.83 -9.14 -12.17
C GLU A 46 2.33 -8.16 -13.23
N SER A 47 2.78 -6.97 -12.84
CA SER A 47 3.21 -5.93 -13.79
C SER A 47 4.56 -6.25 -14.45
N GLU A 48 4.58 -6.54 -15.76
CA GLU A 48 5.83 -6.81 -16.52
C GLU A 48 6.81 -5.63 -16.51
N ARG A 49 6.31 -4.39 -16.43
CA ARG A 49 7.08 -3.15 -16.26
C ARG A 49 6.40 -2.27 -15.22
N PRO A 50 6.89 -2.23 -13.98
CA PRO A 50 6.28 -1.40 -12.97
C PRO A 50 6.50 0.07 -13.32
N ASP A 51 5.42 0.81 -13.43
CA ASP A 51 5.32 2.24 -13.69
C ASP A 51 5.89 3.12 -12.56
N TRP A 52 6.32 2.50 -11.45
CA TRP A 52 7.08 3.12 -10.37
C TRP A 52 8.63 3.01 -10.53
N VAL A 53 9.12 2.24 -11.51
CA VAL A 53 10.55 2.19 -11.88
C VAL A 53 10.93 3.31 -12.84
N ALA A 54 9.98 3.74 -13.69
CA ALA A 54 10.03 5.05 -14.30
C ALA A 54 9.64 6.07 -13.21
N GLY A 55 10.39 7.16 -13.05
CA GLY A 55 10.07 8.20 -12.05
C GLY A 55 8.61 8.69 -12.10
N PRO A 56 8.15 9.47 -11.10
CA PRO A 56 6.75 9.72 -10.80
C PRO A 56 5.91 9.98 -12.07
N SER A 57 5.02 9.03 -12.37
CA SER A 57 4.08 9.17 -13.46
C SER A 57 3.09 10.30 -13.11
N PRO A 58 2.86 11.31 -13.98
CA PRO A 58 2.08 12.51 -13.65
C PRO A 58 0.60 12.28 -13.30
N ARG A 59 0.14 11.02 -13.31
CA ARG A 59 -1.28 10.65 -13.16
C ARG A 59 -1.74 10.47 -11.72
N MET A 60 -0.86 10.37 -10.73
CA MET A 60 -1.24 10.56 -9.32
C MET A 60 -1.35 12.06 -9.03
N ARG A 61 -2.39 12.66 -9.62
CA ARG A 61 -2.95 13.92 -9.12
C ARG A 61 -3.31 13.68 -7.67
N THR A 62 -2.50 14.22 -6.78
CA THR A 62 -2.87 14.53 -5.41
C THR A 62 -4.27 15.15 -5.45
N SER A 63 -5.27 14.46 -4.91
CA SER A 63 -6.50 15.12 -4.50
C SER A 63 -6.07 16.17 -3.49
N ALA A 64 -5.98 17.42 -3.95
CA ALA A 64 -5.68 18.55 -3.10
C ALA A 64 -6.76 18.58 -2.00
N VAL A 65 -6.36 18.21 -0.79
CA VAL A 65 -7.18 18.38 0.41
C VAL A 65 -7.37 19.88 0.58
N ARG A 66 -8.49 20.38 0.06
CA ARG A 66 -8.88 21.78 0.17
C ARG A 66 -9.31 22.04 1.61
N THR A 67 -8.36 22.38 2.47
CA THR A 67 -8.68 22.93 3.80
C THR A 67 -9.37 24.28 3.60
N ARG A 68 -10.68 24.32 3.79
CA ARG A 68 -11.44 25.56 3.94
C ARG A 68 -11.22 26.05 5.37
N ARG A 69 -10.37 27.07 5.56
CA ARG A 69 -10.41 27.87 6.78
C ARG A 69 -11.64 28.79 6.73
N LEU A 70 -12.38 28.83 7.83
CA LEU A 70 -13.41 29.81 8.13
C LEU A 70 -12.75 31.15 8.48
#